data_AF-A0A6C7WIK1-F1
#
_entry.id   AF-A0A6C7WIK1-F1
#
_cell.length_a   1.000
_cell.length_b   1.000
_cell.length_c   1.000
_cell.angle_alpha   90.00
_cell.angle_beta   90.00
_cell.angle_gamma   90.00
#
_symmetry.space_group_name_H-M   'P 1'
#
loop_
_entity.id
_entity.type
_entity.pdbx_description
1 polymer ?
#
loop_
_entity_poly.entity_id
_entity_poly.type
_entity_poly.pdbx_seq_one_letter_code
_entity_poly.pdbx_strand_id
1 'polypeptide(L)' 'LLSYNCEGFVKKEIFLKRLSTLGKCRILEQKYNTFRASRNLKNRNIHLHEQLYILVKN' A
#
# COMPACT_ATOMS: atom_id res chain seq x y z
N LEU A 1 -5.68 2.56 11.08
CA LEU A 1 -5.06 1.49 10.26
C LEU A 1 -5.45 1.75 8.82
N LEU A 2 -4.51 1.68 7.88
CA LEU A 2 -4.78 1.90 6.46
C LEU A 2 -4.09 0.83 5.61
N SER A 3 -4.86 0.03 4.88
CA SER A 3 -4.33 -0.84 3.82
C SER A 3 -4.31 -0.04 2.51
N TYR A 4 -3.15 0.00 1.86
CA TYR A 4 -2.96 0.74 0.61
C TYR A 4 -2.14 -0.09 -0.38
N ASN A 5 -2.56 -0.07 -1.65
CA ASN A 5 -1.81 -0.58 -2.78
C ASN A 5 -1.13 0.60 -3.50
N CYS A 6 0.19 0.55 -3.58
CA CYS A 6 1.04 1.57 -4.20
C CYS A 6 1.14 1.48 -5.74
N GLU A 7 0.31 0.69 -6.41
CA GLU A 7 0.18 0.66 -7.88
C GLU A 7 -0.46 1.97 -8.41
N GLY A 8 0.33 3.04 -8.42
CA GLY A 8 0.19 4.13 -9.40
C GLY A 8 -0.39 5.47 -8.92
N PHE A 9 -0.92 5.60 -7.70
CA PHE A 9 -1.54 6.86 -7.25
C PHE A 9 -0.58 7.78 -6.47
N VAL A 10 0.04 7.30 -5.40
CA VAL A 10 1.00 8.09 -4.58
C VAL A 10 2.22 7.23 -4.27
N LYS A 11 3.43 7.80 -4.45
CA LYS A 11 4.68 7.12 -4.06
C LYS A 11 4.71 6.87 -2.56
N LYS A 12 5.13 5.65 -2.17
CA LYS A 12 5.26 5.20 -0.77
C LYS A 12 5.92 6.24 0.14
N GLU A 13 7.03 6.81 -0.31
CA GLU A 13 7.84 7.80 0.44
C GLU A 13 7.05 9.08 0.75
N ILE A 14 6.34 9.60 -0.26
CA ILE A 14 5.52 10.81 -0.12
C ILE A 14 4.38 10.54 0.85
N PHE A 15 3.74 9.38 0.72
CA PHE A 15 2.63 8.99 1.57
C PHE A 15 3.06 8.79 3.03
N LEU A 16 4.20 8.13 3.25
CA LEU A 16 4.79 7.96 4.57
C LEU A 16 5.14 9.31 5.20
N LYS A 17 5.77 10.22 4.45
CA LYS A 17 6.13 11.56 4.94
C LYS A 17 4.89 12.33 5.40
N ARG A 18 3.79 12.25 4.66
CA ARG A 18 2.50 12.87 5.04
C ARG A 18 1.88 12.23 6.27
N LEU A 19 1.90 10.90 6.38
CA LEU A 19 1.34 10.23 7.56
C LEU A 19 2.15 10.51 8.82
N SER A 20 3.47 10.64 8.70
CA SER A 20 4.35 10.98 9.82
C SER A 20 4.08 12.36 10.43
N THR A 21 3.44 13.30 9.71
CA THR A 21 3.03 14.58 10.30
C THR A 21 1.79 14.47 11.19
N LEU A 22 1.06 13.35 11.10
CA LEU A 22 -0.16 13.09 11.88
C LEU A 22 0.10 12.23 13.13
N GLY A 23 1.30 11.68 13.28
CA GLY A 23 1.66 10.78 14.38
C GLY A 23 2.77 9.79 14.00
N LYS A 24 3.04 8.82 14.88
CA LYS A 24 4.05 7.79 14.63
C LYS A 24 3.52 6.78 13.62
N CYS A 25 4.15 6.72 12.44
CA CYS A 25 3.75 5.82 11.36
C CYS A 25 4.73 4.66 11.20
N ARG A 26 4.21 3.42 11.12
CA ARG A 26 4.94 2.21 10.73
C ARG A 26 4.30 1.60 9.50
N ILE A 27 5.11 1.13 8.55
CA ILE A 27 4.66 0.35 7.40
C ILE A 27 4.98 -1.13 7.63
N LEU A 28 4.02 -2.00 7.34
CA LEU A 28 4.26 -3.42 7.11
C LEU A 28 4.08 -3.71 5.62
N GLU A 29 5.02 -4.47 5.05
CA GLU A 29 4.94 -4.88 3.65
C GLU A 29 4.80 -6.38 3.54
N GLN A 30 3.82 -6.82 2.76
CA GLN A 30 3.58 -8.23 2.50
C GLN A 30 3.33 -8.46 1.02
N LYS A 31 4.00 -9.46 0.46
CA LYS A 31 3.75 -9.94 -0.90
C LYS A 31 2.50 -10.82 -0.88
N TYR A 32 1.56 -10.57 -1.78
CA TYR A 32 0.39 -11.41 -1.96
C TYR A 32 0.02 -11.58 -3.44
N ASN A 33 -0.81 -12.58 -3.70
CA ASN A 33 -1.28 -12.88 -5.04
C ASN A 33 -2.29 -11.82 -5.50
N THR A 34 -2.02 -11.21 -6.64
CA THR A 34 -2.89 -10.21 -7.23
C THR A 34 -4.22 -10.83 -7.67
N PHE A 35 -5.32 -10.19 -7.30
CA PHE A 35 -6.64 -10.57 -7.79
C PHE A 35 -6.76 -10.30 -9.29
N ARG A 36 -7.05 -11.35 -10.07
CA ARG A 36 -7.13 -11.31 -11.54
C ARG A 36 -8.45 -11.86 -12.09
N ALA A 37 -9.56 -11.72 -11.35
CA ALA A 37 -10.85 -12.30 -11.78
C ALA A 37 -11.55 -11.55 -12.92
N SER A 38 -10.99 -10.43 -13.39
CA SER A 38 -11.51 -9.68 -14.53
C SER A 38 -10.60 -9.80 -15.74
N ARG A 39 -11.19 -9.91 -16.94
CA ARG A 39 -10.48 -10.10 -18.22
C ARG A 39 -9.49 -8.95 -18.53
N ASN A 40 -9.79 -7.73 -18.08
CA ASN A 40 -8.92 -6.58 -18.24
C ASN A 40 -7.68 -6.61 -17.30
N LEU A 41 -7.62 -7.53 -16.34
CA LEU A 41 -6.51 -7.67 -15.38
C LEU A 41 -5.53 -8.79 -15.76
N LYS A 42 -5.68 -9.42 -16.93
CA LYS A 42 -4.87 -10.56 -17.36
C LYS A 42 -3.36 -10.26 -17.39
N ASN A 43 -2.98 -9.02 -17.71
CA ASN A 43 -1.59 -8.57 -17.84
C ASN A 43 -1.03 -7.99 -16.54
N ARG A 44 -1.81 -7.95 -15.45
CA ARG A 44 -1.34 -7.42 -14.17
C ARG A 44 -0.35 -8.40 -13.55
N ASN A 45 0.63 -7.86 -12.82
CA ASN A 45 1.66 -8.67 -12.18
C ASN A 45 1.03 -9.71 -11.25
N ILE A 46 1.61 -10.93 -11.20
CA ILE A 46 1.06 -12.06 -10.44
C ILE A 46 1.08 -11.78 -8.94
N HIS A 47 2.07 -11.00 -8.52
CA HIS A 47 2.26 -10.60 -7.15
C HIS A 47 2.24 -9.09 -7.04
N LEU A 48 1.66 -8.63 -5.94
CA LEU A 48 1.71 -7.23 -5.56
C LEU A 48 2.14 -7.11 -4.10
N HIS A 49 2.65 -5.93 -3.75
CA HIS A 49 3.08 -5.62 -2.40
C HIS A 49 1.98 -4.81 -1.70
N GLU A 50 1.35 -5.39 -0.69
CA GLU A 50 0.48 -4.62 0.21
C GLU A 50 1.35 -3.79 1.12
N GLN A 51 0.97 -2.54 1.30
CA GLN A 51 1.52 -1.68 2.34
C GLN A 51 0.43 -1.42 3.36
N LEU A 52 0.63 -1.94 4.57
CA LEU A 52 -0.23 -1.68 5.70
C LEU A 52 0.40 -0.58 6.56
N TYR A 53 -0.23 0.59 6.55
CA TYR A 53 0.18 1.75 7.31
C TYR A 53 -0.51 1.77 8.68
N ILE A 54 0.29 1.69 9.73
CA ILE A 54 -0.12 1.78 11.12
C ILE A 54 0.28 3.15 11.64
N LEU A 55 -0.71 4.02 11.80
CA LEU A 55 -0.54 5.36 12.37
C LEU A 55 -1.04 5.35 13.81
N VAL A 56 -0.16 5.70 14.74
CA VAL A 56 -0.50 5.98 16.13
C VAL A 56 -0.52 7.50 16.30
N LYS A 57 -1.71 8.05 16.50
CA LYS A 57 -1.90 9.48 16.76
C LYS A 57 -1.50 9.77 18.21
N ASN A 58 -0.77 10.86 18.41
CA ASN A 58 -0.45 11.38 19.75
C ASN A 58 -1.70 12.01 20.38
#